data_AF-A0ABD2SPE7-F1
#
_entry.id   AF-A0ABD2SPE7-F1
#
_cell.length_a   1.000
_cell.length_b   1.000
_cell.length_c   1.000
_cell.angle_alpha   90.00
_cell.angle_beta   90.00
_cell.angle_gamma   90.00
#
_symmetry.space_group_name_H-M   'P 1'
#
loop_
_entity.id
_entity.type
_entity.pdbx_description
1 polymer ?
#
loop_
_entity_poly.entity_id
_entity_poly.type
_entity_poly.pdbx_seq_one_letter_code
_entity_poly.pdbx_strand_id
1 'polypeptide(L)'
;MELSAQQPPAALHQNRQQDHQQAAYEYSPAACFIRSVLAKIIMCSNNKGGTGRVSTRSQMQAEIGKRYYMILLGINYMCLFLGSVSSSLLSKFYFNHKGGSRWVSTWVQCAGFPLLLFPICFFRIFTDRKSFTGFTPKILGLSILIGLLLGVNNLLFSWGNSYLPVSTNSLVLSTQLAFTLVTSMIIVKQKITYPNLNCVIVLTLSSVILALGSSHDKPIGLTKAKYFKGFFSTVCAGLMFALYLPVMEKIYQKVDCYAMVVEMQLVMELAATALATVGMAVDGGFSEMKTESLKVFDLGPKAYWLTVGFNVVTWQLCFMGTAGMVFLTTSLTGGVCMTALMGINVLGGVLVYGDHFGGLKAVSTLLCVWGFCSYIYGIYMNMKEEEEEKKTEICREKNVKKMNSDHIMELAEIVTHNA
;
A
#
# COMPACT_ATOMS: atom_id res chain seq x y z
N MET A 1 -40.38 -15.28 69.36
CA MET A 1 -38.98 -15.69 69.14
C MET A 1 -38.96 -16.49 67.86
N GLU A 2 -38.89 -15.81 66.72
CA GLU A 2 -38.63 -16.45 65.42
C GLU A 2 -37.56 -15.61 64.72
N LEU A 3 -36.41 -16.23 64.51
CA LEU A 3 -35.24 -15.68 63.85
C LEU A 3 -35.27 -16.25 62.41
N SER A 4 -35.60 -15.42 61.43
CA SER A 4 -35.61 -15.83 60.02
C SER A 4 -34.18 -15.94 59.49
N ALA A 5 -33.80 -17.12 59.01
CA ALA A 5 -32.51 -17.39 58.38
C ALA A 5 -32.54 -16.95 56.90
N GLN A 6 -31.68 -16.00 56.54
CA GLN A 6 -31.59 -15.45 55.19
C GLN A 6 -30.57 -16.22 54.35
N GLN A 7 -31.05 -16.80 53.25
CA GLN A 7 -30.27 -17.56 52.26
C GLN A 7 -29.41 -16.60 51.40
N PRO A 8 -28.13 -16.92 51.07
CA PRO A 8 -27.28 -16.02 50.32
C PRO A 8 -27.65 -15.94 48.82
N PRO A 9 -27.42 -14.78 48.16
CA PRO A 9 -27.94 -14.50 46.81
C PRO A 9 -27.16 -15.18 45.67
N ALA A 10 -27.91 -15.70 44.69
CA ALA A 10 -27.43 -16.37 43.48
C ALA A 10 -26.46 -15.55 42.60
N ALA A 11 -26.42 -14.23 42.75
CA ALA A 11 -25.55 -13.32 41.99
C ALA A 11 -24.04 -13.56 42.24
N LEU A 12 -23.67 -14.08 43.41
CA LEU A 12 -22.26 -14.31 43.76
C LEU A 12 -21.66 -15.50 43.01
N HIS A 13 -22.48 -16.50 42.64
CA HIS A 13 -22.05 -17.65 41.84
C HIS A 13 -21.87 -17.29 40.35
N GLN A 14 -22.66 -16.34 39.84
CA GLN A 14 -22.63 -15.91 38.45
C GLN A 14 -21.39 -15.06 38.14
N ASN A 15 -21.01 -14.15 39.05
CA ASN A 15 -19.75 -13.40 38.96
C ASN A 15 -18.53 -14.34 39.06
N ARG A 16 -18.56 -15.33 39.96
CA ARG A 16 -17.45 -16.27 40.11
C ARG A 16 -17.29 -17.18 38.87
N GLN A 17 -18.39 -17.52 38.20
CA GLN A 17 -18.35 -18.25 36.92
C GLN A 17 -17.84 -17.37 35.76
N GLN A 18 -18.21 -16.09 35.70
CA GLN A 18 -17.65 -15.15 34.72
C GLN A 18 -16.15 -14.91 34.94
N ASP A 19 -15.70 -14.74 36.18
CA ASP A 19 -14.28 -14.60 36.53
C ASP A 19 -13.48 -15.87 36.18
N HIS A 20 -14.04 -17.06 36.44
CA HIS A 20 -13.40 -18.32 36.03
C HIS A 20 -13.38 -18.52 34.51
N GLN A 21 -14.38 -18.05 33.77
CA GLN A 21 -14.44 -18.16 32.31
C GLN A 21 -13.53 -17.16 31.61
N GLN A 22 -13.32 -15.99 32.22
CA GLN A 22 -12.38 -14.96 31.78
C GLN A 22 -10.92 -15.39 32.07
N ALA A 23 -10.65 -15.95 33.26
CA ALA A 23 -9.36 -16.53 33.61
C ALA A 23 -8.98 -17.77 32.78
N ALA A 24 -9.95 -18.59 32.37
CA ALA A 24 -9.71 -19.75 31.50
C ALA A 24 -9.36 -19.35 30.05
N TYR A 25 -9.86 -18.21 29.56
CA TYR A 25 -9.47 -17.65 28.26
C TYR A 25 -8.07 -17.01 28.31
N GLU A 26 -7.71 -16.44 29.45
CA GLU A 26 -6.41 -15.81 29.72
C GLU A 26 -5.25 -16.82 29.83
N TYR A 27 -5.56 -18.09 30.12
CA TYR A 27 -4.61 -19.22 30.20
C TYR A 27 -4.59 -20.14 28.96
N SER A 28 -5.16 -19.72 27.83
CA SER A 28 -5.00 -20.49 26.59
C SER A 28 -3.58 -20.30 26.04
N PRO A 29 -2.78 -21.37 25.88
CA PRO A 29 -1.42 -21.26 25.33
C PRO A 29 -1.40 -20.65 23.92
N ALA A 30 -2.49 -20.80 23.16
CA ALA A 30 -2.68 -20.13 21.88
C ALA A 30 -2.87 -18.62 22.02
N ALA A 31 -3.65 -18.15 23.01
CA ALA A 31 -3.84 -16.73 23.27
C ALA A 31 -2.57 -16.06 23.80
N CYS A 32 -1.83 -16.74 24.69
CA CYS A 32 -0.52 -16.28 25.17
C CYS A 32 0.53 -16.25 24.05
N PHE A 33 0.56 -17.27 23.19
CA PHE A 33 1.42 -17.30 22.00
C PHE A 33 1.05 -16.18 21.02
N ILE A 34 -0.24 -15.99 20.73
CA ILE A 34 -0.73 -14.90 19.87
C ILE A 34 -0.37 -13.54 20.47
N ARG A 35 -0.56 -13.32 21.79
CA ARG A 35 -0.13 -12.08 22.48
C ARG A 35 1.39 -11.88 22.40
N SER A 36 2.20 -12.91 22.59
CA SER A 36 3.67 -12.84 22.50
C SER A 36 4.15 -12.51 21.08
N VAL A 37 3.52 -13.11 20.08
CA VAL A 37 3.80 -12.85 18.65
C VAL A 37 3.34 -11.45 18.25
N LEU A 38 2.13 -11.04 18.68
CA LEU A 38 1.59 -9.71 18.40
C LEU A 38 2.36 -8.62 19.11
N ALA A 39 2.75 -8.82 20.37
CA ALA A 39 3.63 -7.92 21.09
C ALA A 39 4.92 -7.70 20.31
N LYS A 40 5.56 -8.75 19.80
CA LYS A 40 6.77 -8.62 18.95
C LYS A 40 6.51 -7.90 17.64
N ILE A 41 5.41 -8.18 16.94
CA ILE A 41 5.02 -7.50 15.69
C ILE A 41 4.66 -6.01 15.92
N ILE A 42 4.19 -5.66 17.12
CA ILE A 42 3.61 -4.35 17.48
C ILE A 42 4.55 -3.50 18.34
N MET A 43 5.66 -4.05 18.85
CA MET A 43 6.65 -3.32 19.66
C MET A 43 7.04 -2.02 18.96
N CYS A 44 6.64 -0.89 19.57
CA CYS A 44 7.11 0.42 19.19
C CYS A 44 8.63 0.48 19.40
N SER A 45 9.38 0.83 18.36
CA SER A 45 10.79 1.15 18.51
C SER A 45 10.94 2.24 19.57
N ASN A 46 11.51 1.90 20.71
CA ASN A 46 11.66 2.82 21.82
C ASN A 46 12.98 3.58 21.67
N ASN A 47 13.16 4.38 20.61
CA ASN A 47 14.27 5.35 20.61
C ASN A 47 14.08 6.60 19.75
N LYS A 48 14.13 7.75 20.42
CA LYS A 48 14.35 9.07 19.83
C LYS A 48 15.84 9.25 19.56
N GLY A 49 16.26 9.07 18.32
CA GLY A 49 17.57 9.54 17.85
C GLY A 49 18.40 8.46 17.20
N GLY A 50 18.31 8.36 15.87
CA GLY A 50 19.17 7.51 15.06
C GLY A 50 19.01 7.86 13.58
N THR A 51 19.90 8.69 13.06
CA THR A 51 19.97 9.04 11.63
C THR A 51 20.43 7.84 10.81
N GLY A 52 19.49 7.12 10.17
CA GLY A 52 19.83 6.13 9.12
C GLY A 52 18.70 5.16 8.76
N ARG A 53 18.21 5.24 7.51
CA ARG A 53 17.10 4.43 6.94
C ARG A 53 17.30 2.91 6.99
N VAL A 54 18.55 2.45 6.94
CA VAL A 54 18.91 1.02 7.02
C VAL A 54 18.88 0.52 8.47
N SER A 55 19.12 1.40 9.44
CA SER A 55 19.19 1.08 10.87
C SER A 55 17.81 0.71 11.42
N THR A 56 16.75 1.44 11.05
CA THR A 56 15.38 1.19 11.55
C THR A 56 14.81 -0.16 11.08
N ARG A 57 15.11 -0.60 9.84
CA ARG A 57 14.59 -1.89 9.32
C ARG A 57 15.30 -3.11 9.89
N SER A 58 16.62 -3.04 10.02
CA SER A 58 17.38 -4.13 10.65
C SER A 58 17.07 -4.23 12.15
N GLN A 59 16.82 -3.10 12.81
CA GLN A 59 16.30 -3.05 14.18
C GLN A 59 14.90 -3.66 14.28
N MET A 60 13.96 -3.25 13.43
CA MET A 60 12.60 -3.80 13.41
C MET A 60 12.59 -5.30 13.06
N GLN A 61 13.44 -5.77 12.14
CA GLN A 61 13.61 -7.21 11.87
C GLN A 61 14.22 -7.98 13.05
N ALA A 62 15.12 -7.36 13.81
CA ALA A 62 15.71 -7.94 15.00
C ALA A 62 14.71 -8.03 16.16
N GLU A 63 13.88 -7.00 16.35
CA GLU A 63 12.86 -6.94 17.41
C GLU A 63 11.65 -7.85 17.13
N ILE A 64 11.08 -7.79 15.92
CA ILE A 64 9.95 -8.64 15.51
C ILE A 64 10.37 -10.11 15.37
N GLY A 65 11.64 -10.34 15.02
CA GLY A 65 12.18 -11.63 14.63
C GLY A 65 11.93 -11.92 13.15
N LYS A 66 13.00 -12.33 12.44
CA LYS A 66 13.02 -12.54 10.98
C LYS A 66 11.84 -13.36 10.45
N ARG A 67 11.41 -14.40 11.15
CA ARG A 67 10.28 -15.27 10.73
C ARG A 67 8.96 -14.52 10.70
N TYR A 68 8.63 -13.78 11.75
CA TYR A 68 7.36 -13.05 11.86
C TYR A 68 7.30 -11.86 10.93
N TYR A 69 8.42 -11.15 10.75
CA TYR A 69 8.55 -10.11 9.75
C TYR A 69 8.23 -10.63 8.33
N MET A 70 8.76 -11.80 7.96
CA MET A 70 8.50 -12.40 6.65
C MET A 70 7.04 -12.85 6.49
N ILE A 71 6.40 -13.37 7.55
CA ILE A 71 4.98 -13.72 7.53
C ILE A 71 4.12 -12.47 7.32
N LEU A 72 4.36 -11.41 8.09
CA LEU A 72 3.61 -10.15 7.98
C LEU A 72 3.78 -9.52 6.59
N LEU A 73 5.00 -9.56 6.05
CA LEU A 73 5.29 -9.11 4.70
C LEU A 73 4.57 -9.97 3.66
N GLY A 74 4.58 -11.29 3.81
CA GLY A 74 3.87 -12.22 2.93
C GLY A 74 2.35 -11.99 2.92
N ILE A 75 1.75 -11.76 4.09
CA ILE A 75 0.32 -11.42 4.21
C ILE A 75 0.01 -10.13 3.45
N ASN A 76 0.82 -9.08 3.64
CA ASN A 76 0.61 -7.80 2.94
C ASN A 76 0.72 -7.95 1.42
N TYR A 77 1.69 -8.73 0.92
CA TYR A 77 1.79 -9.02 -0.51
C TYR A 77 0.59 -9.80 -1.04
N MET A 78 0.08 -10.79 -0.29
CA MET A 78 -1.11 -11.55 -0.68
C MET A 78 -2.37 -10.67 -0.70
N CYS A 79 -2.55 -9.83 0.34
CA CYS A 79 -3.64 -8.85 0.38
C CYS A 79 -3.55 -7.86 -0.80
N LEU A 80 -2.35 -7.38 -1.11
CA LEU A 80 -2.12 -6.45 -2.21
C LEU A 80 -2.41 -7.11 -3.57
N PHE A 81 -1.94 -8.34 -3.77
CA PHE A 81 -2.15 -9.11 -4.99
C PHE A 81 -3.64 -9.39 -5.23
N LEU A 82 -4.29 -10.01 -4.25
CA LEU A 82 -5.72 -10.34 -4.33
C LEU A 82 -6.55 -9.07 -4.46
N GLY A 83 -6.24 -8.06 -3.65
CA GLY A 83 -6.92 -6.77 -3.69
C GLY A 83 -6.80 -6.08 -5.04
N SER A 84 -5.58 -5.93 -5.58
CA SER A 84 -5.33 -5.25 -6.87
C SER A 84 -6.04 -5.94 -8.04
N VAL A 85 -5.88 -7.26 -8.17
CA VAL A 85 -6.45 -8.00 -9.31
C VAL A 85 -7.97 -8.04 -9.21
N SER A 86 -8.52 -8.41 -8.05
CA SER A 86 -9.96 -8.50 -7.87
C SER A 86 -10.64 -7.12 -7.98
N SER A 87 -10.10 -6.07 -7.36
CA SER A 87 -10.70 -4.73 -7.43
C SER A 87 -10.69 -4.14 -8.84
N SER A 88 -9.61 -4.36 -9.60
CA SER A 88 -9.52 -3.90 -11.00
C SER A 88 -10.55 -4.58 -11.88
N LEU A 89 -10.66 -5.91 -11.77
CA LEU A 89 -11.64 -6.68 -12.53
C LEU A 89 -13.06 -6.31 -12.12
N LEU A 90 -13.34 -6.23 -10.83
CA LEU A 90 -14.70 -6.00 -10.31
C LEU A 90 -15.17 -4.56 -10.55
N SER A 91 -14.26 -3.58 -10.50
CA SER A 91 -14.54 -2.21 -10.91
C SER A 91 -14.94 -2.15 -12.39
N LYS A 92 -14.28 -2.93 -13.26
CA LYS A 92 -14.70 -3.02 -14.66
C LYS A 92 -16.01 -3.80 -14.84
N PHE A 93 -16.21 -4.85 -14.05
CA PHE A 93 -17.44 -5.63 -14.05
C PHE A 93 -18.66 -4.72 -13.86
N TYR A 94 -18.58 -3.82 -12.87
CA TYR A 94 -19.61 -2.81 -12.59
C TYR A 94 -19.93 -1.96 -13.83
N PHE A 95 -18.92 -1.39 -14.50
CA PHE A 95 -19.15 -0.54 -15.67
C PHE A 95 -19.63 -1.31 -16.91
N ASN A 96 -19.21 -2.57 -17.07
CA ASN A 96 -19.65 -3.41 -18.20
C ASN A 96 -21.13 -3.80 -18.07
N HIS A 97 -21.63 -3.96 -16.85
CA HIS A 97 -23.01 -4.34 -16.53
C HIS A 97 -23.92 -3.11 -16.34
N LYS A 98 -23.67 -2.06 -17.14
CA LYS A 98 -24.42 -0.79 -17.17
C LYS A 98 -24.34 0.07 -15.90
N GLY A 99 -23.42 -0.21 -14.97
CA GLY A 99 -23.05 0.75 -13.93
C GLY A 99 -22.48 2.02 -14.59
N GLY A 100 -23.10 3.17 -14.35
CA GLY A 100 -22.75 4.44 -14.97
C GLY A 100 -22.14 5.45 -14.01
N SER A 101 -22.35 5.27 -12.71
CA SER A 101 -21.98 6.27 -11.71
C SER A 101 -20.50 6.19 -11.33
N ARG A 102 -19.74 7.21 -11.77
CA ARG A 102 -18.31 7.35 -11.44
C ARG A 102 -18.10 7.63 -9.96
N TRP A 103 -18.99 8.41 -9.33
CA TRP A 103 -18.93 8.69 -7.90
C TRP A 103 -19.18 7.44 -7.06
N VAL A 104 -20.09 6.54 -7.46
CA VAL A 104 -20.27 5.24 -6.80
C VAL A 104 -18.96 4.45 -6.84
N SER A 105 -18.34 4.34 -8.02
CA SER A 105 -17.04 3.68 -8.16
C SER A 105 -15.94 4.34 -7.33
N THR A 106 -15.96 5.67 -7.16
CA THR A 106 -14.99 6.40 -6.32
C THR A 106 -15.23 6.14 -4.84
N TRP A 107 -16.49 6.19 -4.41
CA TRP A 107 -16.89 5.99 -3.03
C TRP A 107 -16.59 4.57 -2.55
N VAL A 108 -16.87 3.57 -3.39
CA VAL A 108 -16.62 2.15 -3.11
C VAL A 108 -15.14 1.83 -2.88
N GLN A 109 -14.23 2.59 -3.48
CA GLN A 109 -12.78 2.40 -3.25
C GLN A 109 -12.42 2.65 -1.78
N CYS A 110 -12.97 3.69 -1.14
CA CYS A 110 -12.58 4.11 0.22
C CYS A 110 -13.63 3.81 1.29
N ALA A 111 -14.88 3.49 0.93
CA ALA A 111 -15.96 3.18 1.88
C ALA A 111 -15.70 1.92 2.73
N GLY A 112 -14.63 1.16 2.41
CA GLY A 112 -14.18 0.00 3.16
C GLY A 112 -13.53 0.32 4.50
N PHE A 113 -13.24 1.59 4.80
CA PHE A 113 -12.52 1.99 6.01
C PHE A 113 -13.03 1.35 7.32
N PRO A 114 -14.35 1.09 7.53
CA PRO A 114 -14.80 0.45 8.77
C PRO A 114 -14.24 -0.96 8.97
N LEU A 115 -13.86 -1.66 7.90
CA LEU A 115 -13.21 -2.97 7.97
C LEU A 115 -11.84 -2.89 8.67
N LEU A 116 -11.17 -1.74 8.62
CA LEU A 116 -9.91 -1.51 9.35
C LEU A 116 -10.12 -1.38 10.87
N LEU A 117 -11.35 -1.18 11.35
CA LEU A 117 -11.63 -1.21 12.78
C LEU A 117 -11.40 -2.61 13.37
N PHE A 118 -11.60 -3.68 12.58
CA PHE A 118 -11.33 -5.04 13.03
C PHE A 118 -9.87 -5.26 13.46
N PRO A 119 -8.84 -5.00 12.62
CA PRO A 119 -7.45 -5.12 13.04
C PRO A 119 -7.09 -4.13 14.15
N ILE A 120 -7.66 -2.93 14.20
CA ILE A 120 -7.40 -1.96 15.28
C ILE A 120 -7.93 -2.47 16.62
N CYS A 121 -9.17 -2.97 16.66
CA CYS A 121 -9.76 -3.59 17.84
C CYS A 121 -8.99 -4.83 18.27
N PHE A 122 -8.58 -5.66 17.30
CA PHE A 122 -7.72 -6.82 17.55
C PHE A 122 -6.41 -6.41 18.22
N PHE A 123 -5.69 -5.42 17.69
CA PHE A 123 -4.46 -4.94 18.33
C PHE A 123 -4.70 -4.39 19.74
N ARG A 124 -5.80 -3.66 19.96
CA ARG A 124 -6.16 -3.16 21.29
C ARG A 124 -6.35 -4.29 22.31
N ILE A 125 -7.06 -5.35 21.94
CA ILE A 125 -7.37 -6.48 22.84
C ILE A 125 -6.11 -7.28 23.17
N PHE A 126 -5.22 -7.47 22.19
CA PHE A 126 -4.08 -8.38 22.33
C PHE A 126 -2.78 -7.70 22.77
N THR A 127 -2.69 -6.37 22.74
CA THR A 127 -1.45 -5.65 23.13
C THR A 127 -1.64 -4.57 24.18
N ASP A 128 -2.84 -4.41 24.74
CA ASP A 128 -3.21 -3.36 25.71
C ASP A 128 -2.85 -1.92 25.24
N ARG A 129 -2.50 -1.76 23.95
CA ARG A 129 -2.17 -0.49 23.31
C ARG A 129 -3.45 0.33 23.17
N LYS A 130 -3.44 1.53 23.75
CA LYS A 130 -4.49 2.52 23.51
C LYS A 130 -4.42 3.02 22.06
N SER A 131 -5.49 2.84 21.31
CA SER A 131 -5.61 3.30 19.93
C SER A 131 -5.33 4.80 19.82
N PHE A 132 -4.65 5.23 18.74
CA PHE A 132 -4.32 6.63 18.45
C PHE A 132 -3.40 7.34 19.46
N THR A 133 -2.80 6.64 20.42
CA THR A 133 -1.90 7.28 21.42
C THR A 133 -0.67 7.93 20.79
N GLY A 134 -0.22 7.42 19.63
CA GLY A 134 0.90 7.99 18.87
C GLY A 134 0.52 9.12 17.90
N PHE A 135 -0.76 9.48 17.79
CA PHE A 135 -1.20 10.50 16.83
C PHE A 135 -0.89 11.90 17.32
N THR A 136 0.15 12.50 16.75
CA THR A 136 0.38 13.94 16.88
C THR A 136 -0.57 14.71 15.95
N PRO A 137 -0.97 15.96 16.28
CA PRO A 137 -1.79 16.78 15.40
C PRO A 137 -1.21 16.96 13.99
N LYS A 138 0.13 16.95 13.88
CA LYS A 138 0.84 17.01 12.59
C LYS A 138 0.60 15.76 11.75
N ILE A 139 0.69 14.57 12.35
CA ILE A 139 0.43 13.29 11.65
C ILE A 139 -1.03 13.21 11.26
N LEU A 140 -1.95 13.60 12.16
CA LEU A 140 -3.37 13.68 11.85
C LEU A 140 -3.66 14.59 10.65
N GLY A 141 -3.11 15.81 10.65
CA GLY A 141 -3.26 16.76 9.54
C GLY A 141 -2.70 16.23 8.22
N LEU A 142 -1.52 15.57 8.25
CA LEU A 142 -0.93 14.93 7.08
C LEU A 142 -1.79 13.75 6.58
N SER A 143 -2.30 12.90 7.46
CA SER A 143 -3.20 11.79 7.10
C SER A 143 -4.49 12.31 6.46
N ILE A 144 -5.08 13.40 6.96
CA ILE A 144 -6.27 14.00 6.35
C ILE A 144 -5.92 14.54 4.96
N LEU A 145 -4.84 15.30 4.81
CA LEU A 145 -4.41 15.85 3.52
C LEU A 145 -4.16 14.75 2.49
N ILE A 146 -3.43 13.70 2.87
CA ILE A 146 -3.14 12.58 1.99
C ILE A 146 -4.41 11.77 1.68
N GLY A 147 -5.31 11.61 2.65
CA GLY A 147 -6.62 11.02 2.43
C GLY A 147 -7.48 11.78 1.42
N LEU A 148 -7.45 13.11 1.44
CA LEU A 148 -8.12 13.92 0.42
C LEU A 148 -7.49 13.73 -0.97
N LEU A 149 -6.15 13.72 -1.06
CA LEU A 149 -5.44 13.42 -2.30
C LEU A 149 -5.75 11.99 -2.80
N LEU A 150 -5.89 11.03 -1.88
CA LEU A 150 -6.31 9.67 -2.19
C LEU A 150 -7.72 9.64 -2.77
N GLY A 151 -8.65 10.40 -2.20
CA GLY A 151 -10.02 10.53 -2.73
C GLY A 151 -10.03 11.12 -4.15
N VAL A 152 -9.21 12.13 -4.43
CA VAL A 152 -9.04 12.68 -5.79
C VAL A 152 -8.43 11.63 -6.74
N ASN A 153 -7.43 10.89 -6.27
CA ASN A 153 -6.84 9.79 -7.04
C ASN A 153 -7.88 8.70 -7.38
N ASN A 154 -8.71 8.32 -6.42
CA ASN A 154 -9.79 7.34 -6.61
C ASN A 154 -10.80 7.81 -7.66
N LEU A 155 -11.10 9.12 -7.71
CA LEU A 155 -11.96 9.72 -8.72
C LEU A 155 -11.34 9.61 -10.12
N LEU A 156 -10.05 9.94 -10.25
CA LEU A 156 -9.31 9.80 -11.51
C LEU A 156 -9.27 8.33 -11.96
N PHE A 157 -9.08 7.39 -11.02
CA PHE A 157 -9.10 5.95 -11.29
C PHE A 157 -10.49 5.46 -11.76
N SER A 158 -11.57 5.95 -11.14
CA SER A 158 -12.95 5.68 -11.59
C SER A 158 -13.21 6.19 -12.99
N TRP A 159 -12.72 7.38 -13.33
CA TRP A 159 -12.81 7.92 -14.70
C TRP A 159 -12.05 7.04 -15.70
N GLY A 160 -10.82 6.64 -15.35
CA GLY A 160 -10.01 5.71 -16.15
C GLY A 160 -10.76 4.40 -16.44
N ASN A 161 -11.27 3.72 -15.41
CA ASN A 161 -12.01 2.46 -15.57
C ASN A 161 -13.32 2.60 -16.32
N SER A 162 -14.02 3.74 -16.17
CA SER A 162 -15.29 3.96 -16.85
C SER A 162 -15.14 4.08 -18.37
N TYR A 163 -14.01 4.63 -18.84
CA TYR A 163 -13.78 4.91 -20.26
C TYR A 163 -12.84 3.91 -20.94
N LEU A 164 -11.88 3.32 -20.23
CA LEU A 164 -10.85 2.46 -20.80
C LEU A 164 -11.09 0.97 -20.46
N PRO A 165 -10.73 0.04 -21.37
CA PRO A 165 -10.59 -1.38 -21.04
C PRO A 165 -9.55 -1.61 -19.93
N VAL A 166 -9.64 -2.71 -19.19
CA VAL A 166 -8.74 -3.01 -18.06
C VAL A 166 -7.29 -3.09 -18.51
N SER A 167 -7.06 -3.75 -19.65
CA SER A 167 -5.75 -3.86 -20.29
C SER A 167 -5.14 -2.50 -20.62
N THR A 168 -5.93 -1.59 -21.19
CA THR A 168 -5.45 -0.25 -21.57
C THR A 168 -5.22 0.61 -20.33
N ASN A 169 -6.15 0.58 -19.38
CA ASN A 169 -6.01 1.30 -18.12
C ASN A 169 -4.73 0.87 -17.39
N SER A 170 -4.51 -0.44 -17.25
CA SER A 170 -3.35 -1.01 -16.56
C SER A 170 -2.02 -0.69 -17.27
N LEU A 171 -1.99 -0.74 -18.62
CA LEU A 171 -0.80 -0.34 -19.37
C LEU A 171 -0.47 1.14 -19.19
N VAL A 172 -1.47 2.03 -19.25
CA VAL A 172 -1.24 3.47 -19.04
C VAL A 172 -0.81 3.73 -17.60
N LEU A 173 -1.43 3.06 -16.63
CA LEU A 173 -1.05 3.13 -15.22
C LEU A 173 0.39 2.65 -14.96
N SER A 174 0.94 1.73 -15.75
CA SER A 174 2.35 1.28 -15.59
C SER A 174 3.38 2.40 -15.74
N THR A 175 3.02 3.54 -16.36
CA THR A 175 3.87 4.75 -16.37
C THR A 175 4.14 5.33 -15.00
N GLN A 176 3.35 4.96 -13.98
CA GLN A 176 3.63 5.30 -12.60
C GLN A 176 5.05 4.88 -12.18
N LEU A 177 5.64 3.85 -12.79
CA LEU A 177 7.02 3.45 -12.48
C LEU A 177 8.03 4.53 -12.86
N ALA A 178 7.86 5.15 -14.03
CA ALA A 178 8.66 6.28 -14.47
C ALA A 178 8.49 7.48 -13.52
N PHE A 179 7.24 7.78 -13.13
CA PHE A 179 6.98 8.85 -12.16
C PHE A 179 7.53 8.52 -10.76
N THR A 180 7.51 7.26 -10.34
CA THR A 180 8.01 6.81 -9.04
C THR A 180 9.52 6.98 -8.98
N LEU A 181 10.22 6.63 -10.06
CA LEU A 181 11.66 6.87 -10.20
C LEU A 181 11.99 8.36 -10.09
N VAL A 182 11.32 9.21 -10.89
CA VAL A 182 11.54 10.67 -10.88
C VAL A 182 11.25 11.25 -9.50
N THR A 183 10.16 10.83 -8.86
CA THR A 183 9.79 11.32 -7.53
C THR A 183 10.76 10.85 -6.46
N SER A 184 11.21 9.59 -6.52
CA SER A 184 12.23 9.06 -5.62
C SER A 184 13.53 9.86 -5.75
N MET A 185 13.92 10.27 -6.95
CA MET A 185 15.08 11.16 -7.08
C MET A 185 14.87 12.50 -6.36
N ILE A 186 13.72 13.14 -6.53
CA ILE A 186 13.47 14.48 -5.98
C ILE A 186 13.34 14.42 -4.44
N ILE A 187 12.54 13.48 -3.93
CA ILE A 187 12.19 13.39 -2.50
C ILE A 187 13.26 12.63 -1.70
N VAL A 188 13.83 11.60 -2.31
CA VAL A 188 14.73 10.65 -1.65
C VAL A 188 16.20 10.84 -2.06
N LYS A 189 16.49 11.67 -3.07
CA LYS A 189 17.85 11.95 -3.58
C LYS A 189 18.57 10.71 -4.09
N GLN A 190 17.83 9.79 -4.71
CA GLN A 190 18.40 8.59 -5.33
C GLN A 190 19.22 8.94 -6.58
N LYS A 191 20.39 8.30 -6.76
CA LYS A 191 21.24 8.44 -7.95
C LYS A 191 20.54 7.82 -9.19
N ILE A 192 20.52 8.53 -10.33
CA ILE A 192 20.09 7.94 -11.62
C ILE A 192 21.23 7.10 -12.18
N THR A 193 20.89 5.89 -12.62
CA THR A 193 21.74 5.06 -13.48
C THR A 193 21.22 5.10 -14.93
N TYR A 194 22.06 4.80 -15.92
CA TYR A 194 21.63 4.73 -17.32
C TYR A 194 20.40 3.81 -17.56
N PRO A 195 20.29 2.63 -16.92
CA PRO A 195 19.08 1.79 -17.02
C PRO A 195 17.81 2.47 -16.49
N ASN A 196 17.92 3.30 -15.46
CA ASN A 196 16.80 4.07 -14.92
C ASN A 196 16.29 5.10 -15.95
N LEU A 197 17.19 5.79 -16.66
CA LEU A 197 16.80 6.71 -17.75
C LEU A 197 16.14 5.94 -18.91
N ASN A 198 16.69 4.79 -19.30
CA ASN A 198 16.11 3.95 -20.34
C ASN A 198 14.68 3.51 -19.98
N CYS A 199 14.44 3.12 -18.72
CA CYS A 199 13.10 2.80 -18.24
C CYS A 199 12.11 3.95 -18.48
N VAL A 200 12.47 5.19 -18.10
CA VAL A 200 11.59 6.36 -18.28
C VAL A 200 11.27 6.57 -19.77
N ILE A 201 12.28 6.53 -20.64
CA ILE A 201 12.09 6.73 -22.08
C ILE A 201 11.18 5.64 -22.66
N VAL A 202 11.44 4.37 -22.34
CA VAL A 202 10.66 3.24 -22.87
C VAL A 202 9.20 3.27 -22.40
N LEU A 203 8.95 3.60 -21.12
CA LEU A 203 7.57 3.68 -20.58
C LEU A 203 6.78 4.88 -21.11
N THR A 204 7.46 6.01 -21.34
CA THR A 204 6.82 7.17 -21.99
C THR A 204 6.46 6.84 -23.45
N LEU A 205 7.37 6.20 -24.20
CA LEU A 205 7.10 5.74 -25.56
C LEU A 205 5.93 4.74 -25.61
N SER A 206 5.88 3.79 -24.68
CA SER A 206 4.75 2.84 -24.56
C SER A 206 3.41 3.56 -24.44
N SER A 207 3.34 4.60 -23.60
CA SER A 207 2.10 5.38 -23.45
C SER A 207 1.76 6.24 -24.65
N VAL A 208 2.76 6.82 -25.31
CA VAL A 208 2.55 7.57 -26.56
C VAL A 208 2.00 6.65 -27.64
N ILE A 209 2.54 5.43 -27.78
CA ILE A 209 2.03 4.44 -28.73
C ILE A 209 0.57 4.08 -28.43
N LEU A 210 0.20 3.87 -27.17
CA LEU A 210 -1.19 3.64 -26.78
C LEU A 210 -2.10 4.83 -27.12
N ALA A 211 -1.65 6.06 -26.86
CA ALA A 211 -2.40 7.27 -27.18
C ALA A 211 -2.64 7.43 -28.70
N LEU A 212 -1.62 7.17 -29.51
CA LEU A 212 -1.70 7.23 -30.98
C LEU A 212 -2.56 6.10 -31.56
N GLY A 213 -2.56 4.93 -30.92
CA GLY A 213 -3.37 3.76 -31.28
C GLY A 213 -4.87 3.88 -31.01
N SER A 214 -5.31 4.95 -30.33
CA SER A 214 -6.71 5.21 -29.97
C SER A 214 -7.70 5.23 -31.14
N SER A 215 -7.21 5.35 -32.37
CA SER A 215 -8.01 5.33 -33.61
C SER A 215 -8.50 3.94 -34.02
N HIS A 216 -7.69 2.90 -33.77
CA HIS A 216 -7.92 1.54 -34.29
C HIS A 216 -8.41 0.56 -33.22
N ASP A 217 -8.12 0.81 -31.94
CA ASP A 217 -8.34 -0.13 -30.82
C ASP A 217 -9.43 0.30 -29.83
N LYS A 218 -10.31 1.23 -30.22
CA LYS A 218 -11.41 1.70 -29.36
C LYS A 218 -12.51 0.64 -29.23
N PRO A 219 -13.09 0.44 -28.04
CA PRO A 219 -14.34 -0.33 -27.90
C PRO A 219 -15.43 0.28 -28.79
N ILE A 220 -16.28 -0.58 -29.37
CA ILE A 220 -17.39 -0.18 -30.24
C ILE A 220 -18.26 0.84 -29.48
N GLY A 221 -18.40 2.06 -30.02
CA GLY A 221 -19.20 3.14 -29.41
C GLY A 221 -18.44 4.17 -28.57
N LEU A 222 -17.12 4.04 -28.36
CA LEU A 222 -16.36 5.04 -27.60
C LEU A 222 -15.91 6.22 -28.49
N THR A 223 -16.29 7.44 -28.14
CA THR A 223 -15.80 8.67 -28.79
C THR A 223 -14.33 8.92 -28.44
N LYS A 224 -13.52 9.44 -29.37
CA LYS A 224 -12.11 9.82 -29.13
C LYS A 224 -11.96 10.72 -27.88
N ALA A 225 -12.87 11.67 -27.68
CA ALA A 225 -12.86 12.56 -26.51
C ALA A 225 -13.00 11.81 -25.17
N LYS A 226 -13.85 10.76 -25.11
CA LYS A 226 -14.02 9.94 -23.89
C LYS A 226 -12.79 9.07 -23.63
N TYR A 227 -12.18 8.53 -24.69
CA TYR A 227 -10.92 7.79 -24.58
C TYR A 227 -9.82 8.64 -23.98
N PHE A 228 -9.55 9.83 -24.54
CA PHE A 228 -8.50 10.71 -24.04
C PHE A 228 -8.78 11.21 -22.62
N LYS A 229 -10.04 11.47 -22.29
CA LYS A 229 -10.46 11.79 -20.92
C LYS A 229 -10.06 10.68 -19.94
N GLY A 230 -10.34 9.42 -20.27
CA GLY A 230 -9.88 8.26 -19.49
C GLY A 230 -8.36 8.15 -19.44
N PHE A 231 -7.70 8.30 -20.59
CA PHE A 231 -6.24 8.20 -20.70
C PHE A 231 -5.53 9.22 -19.80
N PHE A 232 -5.89 10.51 -19.90
CA PHE A 232 -5.27 11.55 -19.08
C PHE A 232 -5.61 11.39 -17.60
N SER A 233 -6.84 10.96 -17.25
CA SER A 233 -7.17 10.67 -15.85
C SER A 233 -6.31 9.54 -15.29
N THR A 234 -6.04 8.50 -16.09
CA THR A 234 -5.20 7.37 -15.70
C THR A 234 -3.73 7.76 -15.52
N VAL A 235 -3.18 8.60 -16.42
CA VAL A 235 -1.83 9.16 -16.26
C VAL A 235 -1.73 10.00 -14.98
N CYS A 236 -2.73 10.85 -14.72
CA CYS A 236 -2.77 11.67 -13.50
C CYS A 236 -2.87 10.81 -12.23
N ALA A 237 -3.69 9.76 -12.26
CA ALA A 237 -3.77 8.80 -11.14
C ALA A 237 -2.42 8.09 -10.91
N GLY A 238 -1.76 7.64 -11.97
CA GLY A 238 -0.42 7.04 -11.89
C GLY A 238 0.61 8.01 -11.28
N LEU A 239 0.57 9.29 -11.65
CA LEU A 239 1.43 10.32 -11.06
C LEU A 239 1.14 10.53 -9.57
N MET A 240 -0.13 10.67 -9.18
CA MET A 240 -0.51 10.85 -7.78
C MET A 240 -0.12 9.64 -6.93
N PHE A 241 -0.29 8.42 -7.45
CA PHE A 241 0.13 7.20 -6.77
C PHE A 241 1.67 7.11 -6.66
N ALA A 242 2.39 7.47 -7.71
CA ALA A 242 3.85 7.53 -7.70
C ALA A 242 4.40 8.57 -6.70
N LEU A 243 3.68 9.67 -6.48
CA LEU A 243 3.97 10.66 -5.43
C LEU A 243 3.64 10.13 -4.03
N TYR A 244 2.53 9.41 -3.89
CA TYR A 244 2.04 8.85 -2.63
C TYR A 244 3.08 7.90 -2.00
N LEU A 245 3.67 6.98 -2.77
CA LEU A 245 4.61 5.98 -2.24
C LEU A 245 5.80 6.59 -1.45
N PRO A 246 6.63 7.48 -2.02
CA PRO A 246 7.76 8.07 -1.30
C PRO A 246 7.35 9.03 -0.18
N VAL A 247 6.21 9.72 -0.31
CA VAL A 247 5.67 10.57 0.76
C VAL A 247 5.29 9.73 1.97
N MET A 248 4.54 8.64 1.77
CA MET A 248 4.17 7.74 2.85
C MET A 248 5.39 7.05 3.46
N GLU A 249 6.37 6.63 2.65
CA GLU A 249 7.62 6.09 3.19
C GLU A 249 8.29 7.08 4.15
N LYS A 250 8.35 8.38 3.81
CA LYS A 250 8.92 9.42 4.69
C LYS A 250 8.10 9.64 5.96
N ILE A 251 6.79 9.53 5.89
CA ILE A 251 5.93 9.68 7.08
C ILE A 251 6.08 8.45 7.98
N TYR A 252 6.11 7.25 7.41
CA TYR A 252 6.28 5.98 8.12
C TYR A 252 7.63 5.86 8.84
N GLN A 253 8.66 6.60 8.43
CA GLN A 253 9.90 6.71 9.21
C GLN A 253 9.72 7.36 10.59
N LYS A 254 8.60 8.07 10.81
CA LYS A 254 8.23 8.68 12.09
C LYS A 254 7.17 7.87 12.83
N VAL A 255 6.88 6.66 12.37
CA VAL A 255 5.84 5.79 12.89
C VAL A 255 6.50 4.54 13.48
N ASP A 256 6.25 4.30 14.76
CA ASP A 256 7.03 3.33 15.51
C ASP A 256 6.47 1.89 15.43
N CYS A 257 5.22 1.71 14.99
CA CYS A 257 4.58 0.40 14.94
C CYS A 257 3.59 0.24 13.77
N TYR A 258 3.39 -1.00 13.33
CA TYR A 258 2.45 -1.35 12.28
C TYR A 258 1.00 -0.98 12.63
N ALA A 259 0.61 -1.05 13.90
CA ALA A 259 -0.73 -0.67 14.33
C ALA A 259 -1.05 0.81 14.05
N MET A 260 -0.04 1.69 14.15
CA MET A 260 -0.19 3.10 13.80
C MET A 260 -0.31 3.32 12.28
N VAL A 261 0.28 2.44 11.45
CA VAL A 261 0.05 2.43 10.00
C VAL A 261 -1.41 2.12 9.68
N VAL A 262 -2.01 1.14 10.35
CA VAL A 262 -3.43 0.81 10.17
C VAL A 262 -4.33 1.96 10.64
N GLU A 263 -4.00 2.62 11.76
CA GLU A 263 -4.70 3.81 12.24
C GLU A 263 -4.60 4.98 11.24
N MET A 264 -3.43 5.20 10.66
CA MET A 264 -3.23 6.21 9.59
C MET A 264 -4.02 5.88 8.34
N GLN A 265 -4.06 4.61 7.94
CA GLN A 265 -4.84 4.15 6.80
C GLN A 265 -6.34 4.40 7.02
N LEU A 266 -6.85 4.13 8.22
CA LEU A 266 -8.23 4.44 8.60
C LEU A 266 -8.55 5.93 8.43
N VAL A 267 -7.69 6.82 8.93
CA VAL A 267 -7.89 8.27 8.83
C VAL A 267 -7.85 8.74 7.38
N MET A 268 -6.91 8.22 6.58
CA MET A 268 -6.80 8.56 5.15
C MET A 268 -8.06 8.15 4.39
N GLU A 269 -8.54 6.93 4.59
CA GLU A 269 -9.74 6.43 3.92
C GLU A 269 -11.02 7.07 4.42
N LEU A 270 -11.09 7.45 5.70
CA LEU A 270 -12.20 8.25 6.24
C LEU A 270 -12.26 9.62 5.54
N ALA A 271 -11.14 10.31 5.38
CA ALA A 271 -11.08 11.59 4.68
C ALA A 271 -11.41 11.43 3.18
N ALA A 272 -10.90 10.39 2.52
CA ALA A 272 -11.27 10.06 1.14
C ALA A 272 -12.78 9.77 1.00
N THR A 273 -13.35 9.03 1.95
CA THR A 273 -14.77 8.71 1.98
C THR A 273 -15.62 9.93 2.23
N ALA A 274 -15.20 10.85 3.09
CA ALA A 274 -15.89 12.12 3.28
C ALA A 274 -15.94 12.92 1.98
N LEU A 275 -14.81 13.05 1.27
CA LEU A 275 -14.76 13.71 -0.04
C LEU A 275 -15.68 13.03 -1.07
N ALA A 276 -15.60 11.71 -1.19
CA ALA A 276 -16.45 10.95 -2.11
C ALA A 276 -17.93 11.04 -1.73
N THR A 277 -18.26 11.07 -0.44
CA THR A 277 -19.63 11.23 0.06
C THR A 277 -20.20 12.61 -0.27
N VAL A 278 -19.39 13.67 -0.17
CA VAL A 278 -19.78 15.01 -0.62
C VAL A 278 -20.03 15.00 -2.13
N GLY A 279 -19.16 14.38 -2.93
CA GLY A 279 -19.36 14.23 -4.38
C GLY A 279 -20.65 13.48 -4.71
N MET A 280 -20.91 12.37 -4.02
CA MET A 280 -22.15 11.59 -4.12
C MET A 280 -23.38 12.41 -3.72
N ALA A 281 -23.31 13.25 -2.70
CA ALA A 281 -24.42 14.07 -2.25
C ALA A 281 -24.74 15.19 -3.26
N VAL A 282 -23.72 15.89 -3.76
CA VAL A 282 -23.86 17.01 -4.70
C VAL A 282 -24.41 16.54 -6.05
N ASP A 283 -23.97 15.38 -6.54
CA ASP A 283 -24.39 14.82 -7.84
C ASP A 283 -25.71 14.01 -7.75
N GLY A 284 -26.32 13.92 -6.56
CA GLY A 284 -27.50 13.07 -6.34
C GLY A 284 -27.20 11.57 -6.44
N GLY A 285 -25.94 11.17 -6.36
CA GLY A 285 -25.42 9.83 -6.57
C GLY A 285 -26.03 8.75 -5.67
N PHE A 286 -26.52 9.08 -4.47
CA PHE A 286 -27.21 8.10 -3.62
C PHE A 286 -28.56 7.66 -4.20
N SER A 287 -29.31 8.61 -4.79
CA SER A 287 -30.56 8.31 -5.49
C SER A 287 -30.29 7.56 -6.78
N GLU A 288 -29.23 7.97 -7.50
CA GLU A 288 -28.76 7.29 -8.70
C GLU A 288 -28.36 5.84 -8.39
N MET A 289 -27.56 5.59 -7.35
CA MET A 289 -27.14 4.26 -6.92
C MET A 289 -28.34 3.32 -6.67
N LYS A 290 -29.37 3.82 -5.98
CA LYS A 290 -30.62 3.05 -5.77
C LYS A 290 -31.31 2.75 -7.09
N THR A 291 -31.48 3.74 -7.94
CA THR A 291 -32.14 3.61 -9.25
C THR A 291 -31.38 2.66 -10.17
N GLU A 292 -30.05 2.78 -10.18
CA GLU A 292 -29.12 1.97 -10.95
C GLU A 292 -29.23 0.50 -10.56
N SER A 293 -29.22 0.22 -9.24
CA SER A 293 -29.37 -1.14 -8.73
C SER A 293 -30.70 -1.79 -9.10
N LEU A 294 -31.79 -1.01 -9.18
CA LEU A 294 -33.15 -1.53 -9.38
C LEU A 294 -33.56 -1.62 -10.84
N LYS A 295 -33.09 -0.70 -11.69
CA LYS A 295 -33.65 -0.49 -13.03
C LYS A 295 -32.62 -0.54 -14.15
N VAL A 296 -31.33 -0.34 -13.85
CA VAL A 296 -30.29 -0.15 -14.89
C VAL A 296 -29.36 -1.35 -14.98
N PHE A 297 -28.93 -1.88 -13.82
CA PHE A 297 -28.02 -3.00 -13.77
C PHE A 297 -28.66 -4.25 -14.37
N ASP A 298 -28.04 -4.80 -15.40
CA ASP A 298 -28.59 -5.88 -16.23
C ASP A 298 -28.70 -7.23 -15.52
N LEU A 299 -27.81 -7.52 -14.57
CA LEU A 299 -27.85 -8.72 -13.72
C LEU A 299 -28.76 -8.57 -12.49
N GLY A 300 -29.42 -7.42 -12.35
CA GLY A 300 -30.37 -7.12 -11.29
C GLY A 300 -29.76 -6.70 -9.94
N PRO A 301 -30.61 -6.40 -8.94
CA PRO A 301 -30.19 -5.72 -7.71
C PRO A 301 -29.25 -6.54 -6.84
N LYS A 302 -29.45 -7.86 -6.76
CA LYS A 302 -28.62 -8.74 -5.92
C LYS A 302 -27.17 -8.77 -6.43
N ALA A 303 -26.99 -8.92 -7.74
CA ALA A 303 -25.67 -8.90 -8.36
C ALA A 303 -25.00 -7.53 -8.18
N TYR A 304 -25.76 -6.44 -8.33
CA TYR A 304 -25.27 -5.08 -8.09
C TYR A 304 -24.65 -4.91 -6.70
N TRP A 305 -25.41 -5.21 -5.64
CA TRP A 305 -24.95 -5.04 -4.26
C TRP A 305 -23.81 -6.00 -3.92
N LEU A 306 -23.79 -7.20 -4.51
CA LEU A 306 -22.69 -8.14 -4.35
C LEU A 306 -21.40 -7.62 -5.01
N THR A 307 -21.49 -7.10 -6.24
CA THR A 307 -20.37 -6.45 -6.94
C THR A 307 -19.85 -5.26 -6.14
N VAL A 308 -20.73 -4.37 -5.69
CA VAL A 308 -20.37 -3.21 -4.87
C VAL A 308 -19.68 -3.66 -3.58
N GLY A 309 -20.27 -4.61 -2.84
CA GLY A 309 -19.73 -5.12 -1.58
C GLY A 309 -18.36 -5.78 -1.71
N PHE A 310 -18.18 -6.67 -2.69
CA PHE A 310 -16.87 -7.27 -2.95
C PHE A 310 -15.84 -6.24 -3.42
N ASN A 311 -16.27 -5.18 -4.12
CA ASN A 311 -15.36 -4.14 -4.57
C ASN A 311 -14.88 -3.31 -3.38
N VAL A 312 -15.76 -3.00 -2.42
CA VAL A 312 -15.37 -2.40 -1.13
C VAL A 312 -14.30 -3.25 -0.41
N VAL A 313 -14.54 -4.56 -0.29
CA VAL A 313 -13.61 -5.47 0.42
C VAL A 313 -12.26 -5.58 -0.30
N THR A 314 -12.27 -5.75 -1.63
CA THR A 314 -11.04 -5.95 -2.41
C THR A 314 -10.21 -4.68 -2.52
N TRP A 315 -10.83 -3.50 -2.63
CA TRP A 315 -10.13 -2.23 -2.51
C TRP A 315 -9.51 -2.04 -1.13
N GLN A 316 -10.21 -2.42 -0.07
CA GLN A 316 -9.65 -2.35 1.27
C GLN A 316 -8.39 -3.22 1.43
N LEU A 317 -8.41 -4.44 0.87
CA LEU A 317 -7.24 -5.32 0.84
C LEU A 317 -6.09 -4.70 0.03
N CYS A 318 -6.40 -4.04 -1.08
CA CYS A 318 -5.41 -3.34 -1.91
C CYS A 318 -4.73 -2.19 -1.16
N PHE A 319 -5.52 -1.34 -0.51
CA PHE A 319 -5.01 -0.20 0.27
C PHE A 319 -4.18 -0.63 1.47
N MET A 320 -4.69 -1.58 2.26
CA MET A 320 -3.95 -2.12 3.39
C MET A 320 -2.66 -2.83 2.94
N GLY A 321 -2.75 -3.68 1.91
CA GLY A 321 -1.58 -4.36 1.36
C GLY A 321 -0.51 -3.38 0.87
N THR A 322 -0.92 -2.27 0.26
CA THR A 322 -0.01 -1.20 -0.18
C THR A 322 0.64 -0.51 1.03
N ALA A 323 -0.16 -0.07 2.01
CA ALA A 323 0.32 0.64 3.19
C ALA A 323 1.31 -0.21 4.00
N GLY A 324 0.98 -1.48 4.26
CA GLY A 324 1.85 -2.38 5.00
C GLY A 324 3.11 -2.75 4.23
N MET A 325 3.02 -2.94 2.92
CA MET A 325 4.19 -3.18 2.07
C MET A 325 5.15 -1.97 2.04
N VAL A 326 4.64 -0.73 1.93
CA VAL A 326 5.48 0.48 1.97
C VAL A 326 6.14 0.65 3.34
N PHE A 327 5.44 0.34 4.43
CA PHE A 327 6.01 0.37 5.78
C PHE A 327 7.13 -0.65 5.98
N LEU A 328 6.91 -1.89 5.55
CA LEU A 328 7.88 -2.99 5.73
C LEU A 328 9.05 -2.89 4.76
N THR A 329 8.80 -2.43 3.53
CA THR A 329 9.81 -2.38 2.46
C THR A 329 10.18 -0.93 2.13
N THR A 330 10.18 -0.55 0.86
CA THR A 330 10.49 0.80 0.36
C THR A 330 9.43 1.25 -0.64
N SER A 331 9.34 2.54 -0.90
CA SER A 331 8.57 3.06 -2.05
C SER A 331 9.05 2.48 -3.38
N LEU A 332 10.35 2.18 -3.53
CA LEU A 332 10.89 1.56 -4.75
C LEU A 332 10.37 0.14 -4.94
N THR A 333 10.49 -0.71 -3.92
CA THR A 333 9.96 -2.08 -3.92
C THR A 333 8.45 -2.06 -4.16
N GLY A 334 7.74 -1.08 -3.60
CA GLY A 334 6.33 -0.89 -3.86
C GLY A 334 6.01 -0.51 -5.30
N GLY A 335 6.76 0.42 -5.90
CA GLY A 335 6.63 0.76 -7.31
C GLY A 335 6.87 -0.45 -8.22
N VAL A 336 7.88 -1.29 -7.93
CA VAL A 336 8.14 -2.55 -8.64
C VAL A 336 6.94 -3.49 -8.52
N CYS A 337 6.52 -3.78 -7.29
CA CYS A 337 5.45 -4.74 -7.03
C CYS A 337 4.14 -4.32 -7.71
N MET A 338 3.77 -3.04 -7.59
CA MET A 338 2.57 -2.51 -8.22
C MET A 338 2.63 -2.56 -9.74
N THR A 339 3.79 -2.33 -10.34
CA THR A 339 3.94 -2.44 -11.81
C THR A 339 3.84 -3.88 -12.29
N ALA A 340 4.39 -4.84 -11.53
CA ALA A 340 4.20 -6.26 -11.82
C ALA A 340 2.70 -6.65 -11.74
N LEU A 341 1.99 -6.15 -10.73
CA LEU A 341 0.54 -6.35 -10.59
C LEU A 341 -0.25 -5.73 -11.74
N MET A 342 0.19 -4.59 -12.28
CA MET A 342 -0.42 -4.02 -13.48
C MET A 342 -0.27 -4.94 -14.69
N GLY A 343 0.87 -5.61 -14.86
CA GLY A 343 1.03 -6.64 -15.90
C GLY A 343 0.03 -7.78 -15.74
N ILE A 344 -0.24 -8.21 -14.52
CA ILE A 344 -1.27 -9.23 -14.22
C ILE A 344 -2.67 -8.69 -14.52
N ASN A 345 -2.95 -7.43 -14.20
CA ASN A 345 -4.23 -6.80 -14.53
C ASN A 345 -4.44 -6.69 -16.05
N VAL A 346 -3.37 -6.50 -16.85
CA VAL A 346 -3.47 -6.57 -18.32
C VAL A 346 -3.94 -7.95 -18.76
N LEU A 347 -3.32 -9.01 -18.27
CA LEU A 347 -3.72 -10.38 -18.58
C LEU A 347 -5.14 -10.69 -18.09
N GLY A 348 -5.49 -10.26 -16.88
CA GLY A 348 -6.83 -10.40 -16.32
C GLY A 348 -7.89 -9.74 -17.18
N GLY A 349 -7.64 -8.53 -17.69
CA GLY A 349 -8.53 -7.83 -18.62
C GLY A 349 -8.76 -8.61 -19.91
N VAL A 350 -7.70 -9.15 -20.50
CA VAL A 350 -7.79 -9.94 -21.74
C VAL A 350 -8.50 -11.26 -21.52
N LEU A 351 -8.17 -11.99 -20.45
CA LEU A 351 -8.73 -13.33 -20.18
C LEU A 351 -10.19 -13.28 -19.72
N VAL A 352 -10.56 -12.31 -18.86
CA VAL A 352 -11.90 -12.26 -18.25
C VAL A 352 -12.90 -11.53 -19.13
N TYR A 353 -12.50 -10.42 -19.75
CA TYR A 353 -13.40 -9.57 -20.54
C TYR A 353 -13.21 -9.68 -22.04
N GLY A 354 -12.23 -10.46 -22.51
CA GLY A 354 -11.92 -10.54 -23.93
C GLY A 354 -11.48 -9.19 -24.51
N ASP A 355 -10.79 -8.37 -23.70
CA ASP A 355 -10.31 -7.05 -24.13
C ASP A 355 -9.59 -7.15 -25.48
N HIS A 356 -10.07 -6.43 -26.50
CA HIS A 356 -9.45 -6.43 -27.83
C HIS A 356 -7.97 -6.04 -27.71
N PHE A 357 -7.09 -6.97 -28.06
CA PHE A 357 -5.65 -6.83 -27.87
C PHE A 357 -4.95 -6.69 -29.22
N GLY A 358 -5.05 -5.49 -29.80
CA GLY A 358 -4.41 -5.16 -31.08
C GLY A 358 -2.89 -5.11 -31.01
N GLY A 359 -2.25 -5.05 -32.18
CA GLY A 359 -0.78 -5.03 -32.31
C GLY A 359 -0.11 -3.89 -31.52
N LEU A 360 -0.74 -2.72 -31.43
CA LEU A 360 -0.20 -1.59 -30.67
C LEU A 360 -0.22 -1.83 -29.16
N LYS A 361 -1.24 -2.51 -28.62
CA LYS A 361 -1.26 -2.93 -27.22
C LYS A 361 -0.21 -4.00 -26.93
N ALA A 362 0.03 -4.91 -27.87
CA ALA A 362 1.10 -5.90 -27.77
C ALA A 362 2.48 -5.24 -27.71
N VAL A 363 2.77 -4.33 -28.65
CA VAL A 363 4.03 -3.55 -28.66
C VAL A 363 4.18 -2.74 -27.37
N SER A 364 3.13 -2.07 -26.91
CA SER A 364 3.15 -1.29 -25.67
C SER A 364 3.40 -2.18 -24.45
N THR A 365 2.83 -3.38 -24.41
CA THR A 365 3.08 -4.36 -23.35
C THR A 365 4.53 -4.80 -23.34
N LEU A 366 5.11 -5.09 -24.50
CA LEU A 366 6.55 -5.45 -24.62
C LEU A 366 7.45 -4.31 -24.14
N LEU A 367 7.13 -3.07 -24.49
CA LEU A 367 7.84 -1.89 -23.99
C LEU A 367 7.68 -1.73 -22.47
N CYS A 368 6.49 -1.97 -21.91
CA CYS A 368 6.29 -1.96 -20.46
C CYS A 368 7.16 -3.02 -19.76
N VAL A 369 7.24 -4.23 -20.31
CA VAL A 369 8.11 -5.30 -19.79
C VAL A 369 9.59 -4.89 -19.88
N TRP A 370 10.03 -4.32 -21.00
CA TRP A 370 11.39 -3.82 -21.14
C TRP A 370 11.69 -2.70 -20.12
N GLY A 371 10.82 -1.70 -20.02
CA GLY A 371 10.97 -0.61 -19.05
C GLY A 371 11.08 -1.13 -17.62
N PHE A 372 10.23 -2.08 -17.24
CA PHE A 372 10.27 -2.75 -15.95
C PHE A 372 11.58 -3.51 -15.69
N CYS A 373 12.05 -4.30 -16.66
CA CYS A 373 13.35 -4.99 -16.55
C CYS A 373 14.51 -4.02 -16.42
N SER A 374 14.51 -2.91 -17.17
CA SER A 374 15.54 -1.86 -17.09
C SER A 374 15.57 -1.21 -15.71
N TYR A 375 14.40 -1.02 -15.11
CA TYR A 375 14.26 -0.47 -13.77
C TYR A 375 14.81 -1.41 -12.70
N ILE A 376 14.45 -2.71 -12.73
CA ILE A 376 14.99 -3.70 -11.80
C ILE A 376 16.51 -3.78 -11.92
N TYR A 377 17.02 -3.79 -13.15
CA TYR A 377 18.46 -3.79 -13.39
C TYR A 377 19.14 -2.52 -12.84
N GLY A 378 18.50 -1.36 -12.98
CA GLY A 378 18.97 -0.11 -12.40
C GLY A 378 19.01 -0.13 -10.86
N ILE A 379 18.05 -0.78 -10.21
CA ILE A 379 18.08 -1.02 -8.75
C ILE A 379 19.26 -1.93 -8.40
N TYR A 380 19.43 -3.05 -9.12
CA TYR A 380 20.51 -3.99 -8.88
C TYR A 380 21.90 -3.34 -8.99
N MET A 381 22.11 -2.49 -10.00
CA MET A 381 23.35 -1.73 -10.18
C MET A 381 23.62 -0.80 -9.01
N ASN A 382 22.62 -0.01 -8.57
CA ASN A 382 22.77 0.87 -7.41
C ASN A 382 23.13 0.09 -6.13
N MET A 383 22.50 -1.07 -5.90
CA MET A 383 22.79 -1.91 -4.73
C MET A 383 24.23 -2.43 -4.77
N LYS A 384 24.72 -2.83 -5.95
CA LYS A 384 26.10 -3.29 -6.14
C LYS A 384 27.11 -2.17 -5.89
N GLU A 385 26.86 -0.97 -6.41
CA GLU A 385 27.70 0.21 -6.18
C GLU A 385 27.75 0.58 -4.68
N GLU A 386 26.61 0.58 -3.98
CA GLU A 386 26.56 0.83 -2.53
C GLU A 386 27.33 -0.23 -1.71
N GLU A 387 27.32 -1.49 -2.13
CA GLU A 387 28.12 -2.54 -1.49
C GLU A 387 29.62 -2.35 -1.70
N GLU A 388 30.03 -1.92 -2.90
CA GLU A 388 31.42 -1.63 -3.24
C GLU A 388 31.93 -0.38 -2.49
N GLU A 389 31.13 0.68 -2.39
CA GLU A 389 31.42 1.88 -1.59
C GLU A 389 31.63 1.49 -0.11
N LYS A 390 30.72 0.70 0.49
CA LYS A 390 30.85 0.23 1.89
C LYS A 390 32.08 -0.62 2.12
N LYS A 391 32.40 -1.56 1.20
CA LYS A 391 33.63 -2.37 1.31
C LYS A 391 34.86 -1.49 1.28
N THR A 392 34.86 -0.47 0.43
CA THR A 392 35.97 0.49 0.31
C THR A 392 36.13 1.32 1.58
N GLU A 393 35.03 1.81 2.16
CA GLU A 393 35.03 2.53 3.44
C GLU A 393 35.56 1.65 4.59
N ILE A 394 35.08 0.40 4.71
CA ILE A 394 35.55 -0.54 5.75
C ILE A 394 37.05 -0.83 5.59
N CYS A 395 37.54 -1.01 4.36
CA CYS A 395 38.97 -1.17 4.10
C CYS A 395 39.76 0.07 4.48
N ARG A 396 39.24 1.27 4.20
CA ARG A 396 39.87 2.54 4.57
C ARG A 396 39.95 2.71 6.08
N GLU A 397 38.87 2.43 6.81
CA GLU A 397 38.86 2.46 8.28
C GLU A 397 39.84 1.46 8.90
N LYS A 398 39.92 0.24 8.36
CA LYS A 398 40.89 -0.78 8.81
C LYS A 398 42.34 -0.31 8.58
N ASN A 399 42.62 0.28 7.43
CA ASN A 399 43.96 0.81 7.13
C ASN A 399 44.35 1.98 8.05
N VAL A 400 43.42 2.89 8.35
CA VAL A 400 43.66 4.00 9.30
C VAL A 400 43.93 3.48 10.71
N LYS A 401 43.14 2.51 11.20
CA LYS A 401 43.36 1.89 12.52
C LYS A 401 44.72 1.18 12.59
N LYS A 402 45.11 0.49 11.52
CA LYS A 402 46.41 -0.18 11.44
C LYS A 402 47.57 0.81 11.50
N MET A 403 47.53 1.87 10.69
CA MET A 403 48.57 2.90 10.68
C MET A 403 48.71 3.61 12.03
N ASN A 404 47.61 3.85 12.72
CA ASN A 404 47.63 4.44 14.07
C ASN A 404 48.22 3.47 15.12
N SER A 405 47.96 2.17 14.98
CA SER A 405 48.55 1.13 15.85
C SER A 405 50.05 0.99 15.63
N ASP A 406 50.50 1.00 14.38
CA ASP A 406 51.92 0.89 14.01
C ASP A 406 52.71 2.10 14.54
N HIS A 407 52.14 3.32 14.45
CA HIS A 407 52.78 4.52 14.98
C HIS A 407 52.85 4.56 16.51
N ILE A 408 51.82 4.05 17.22
CA ILE A 408 51.86 3.91 18.68
C ILE A 408 52.96 2.93 19.11
N MET A 409 53.14 1.83 18.36
CA MET A 409 54.16 0.83 18.64
C MET A 409 55.58 1.38 18.43
N GLU A 410 55.79 2.15 17.36
CA GLU A 410 57.07 2.83 17.08
C GLU A 410 57.42 3.87 18.15
N LEU A 411 56.45 4.66 18.61
CA LEU A 411 56.64 5.61 19.72
C LEU A 411 56.95 4.90 21.05
N ALA A 412 56.30 3.77 21.33
CA ALA A 412 56.59 2.97 22.52
C ALA A 412 58.02 2.41 22.50
N GLU A 413 58.48 1.93 21.34
CA GLU A 413 59.83 1.41 21.15
C GLU A 413 60.90 2.49 21.39
N ILE A 414 60.69 3.71 20.85
CA ILE A 414 61.57 4.87 21.05
C ILE A 414 61.64 5.26 22.54
N VAL A 415 60.53 5.22 23.27
CA VAL A 415 60.50 5.53 24.71
C VAL A 415 61.25 4.47 25.52
N THR A 416 61.10 3.18 25.18
CA THR A 416 61.81 2.09 25.87
C THR A 416 63.31 2.05 25.58
N HIS A 417 63.77 2.57 24.45
CA HIS A 417 65.19 2.58 24.08
C HIS A 417 65.96 3.78 24.66
N ASN A 418 65.26 4.81 25.13
CA ASN A 418 65.82 6.04 25.72
C ASN A 418 65.64 6.13 27.25
N ALA A 419 65.06 5.11 27.89
CA ALA A 419 64.95 4.95 29.34
C ALA A 419 65.97 3.91 29.83
#